data_AF-A0A939XAG7-F1
#
_entry.id   AF-A0A939XAG7-F1
#
_cell.length_a   1.000
_cell.length_b   1.000
_cell.length_c   1.000
_cell.angle_alpha   90.00
_cell.angle_beta   90.00
_cell.angle_gamma   90.00
#
_symmetry.space_group_name_H-M   'P 1'
#
loop_
_entity.id
_entity.type
_entity.pdbx_description
1 polymer ?
#
loop_
_entity_poly.entity_id
_entity_poly.type
_entity_poly.pdbx_seq_one_letter_code
_entity_poly.pdbx_strand_id
1 'polypeptide(L)'
;MKKLLLFAAILASGLAASAQNVIFEESFDNGIPHTWISLDQDEDGYGWTDAVTLLTEWDAIEALEDFAVGGNGNAAVSISYTFTDDDYYVLTPDNWLISPAIAIPSSGACELAWYTSLSFEEDFVSVYVATSDDVNAFLATTPV
;
A
#
# COMPACT_ATOMS: atom_id res chain seq x y z
N MET A 1 -51.28 -19.76 12.57
CA MET A 1 -50.54 -18.47 12.64
C MET A 1 -49.25 -18.51 13.46
N LYS A 2 -49.01 -19.50 14.36
CA LYS A 2 -47.76 -19.57 15.15
C LYS A 2 -46.54 -20.15 14.41
N LYS A 3 -46.74 -20.84 13.29
CA LYS A 3 -45.66 -21.44 12.48
C LYS A 3 -44.97 -20.45 11.53
N LEU A 4 -45.63 -19.33 11.19
CA LEU A 4 -45.07 -18.30 10.31
C LEU A 4 -44.08 -17.37 11.03
N LEU A 5 -44.29 -17.13 12.33
CA LEU A 5 -43.39 -16.32 13.17
C LEU A 5 -42.04 -17.00 13.44
N LEU A 6 -42.00 -18.34 13.46
CA LEU A 6 -40.77 -19.09 13.73
C LEU A 6 -39.79 -19.04 12.54
N PHE A 7 -40.30 -18.95 11.30
CA PHE A 7 -39.46 -18.81 10.11
C PHE A 7 -38.86 -17.41 9.96
N ALA A 8 -39.58 -16.36 10.38
CA ALA A 8 -39.05 -14.99 10.34
C ALA A 8 -37.93 -14.75 11.37
N ALA A 9 -37.96 -15.43 12.51
CA ALA A 9 -36.91 -15.30 13.55
C ALA A 9 -35.59 -15.99 13.17
N ILE A 10 -35.63 -17.06 12.36
CA ILE A 10 -34.44 -17.79 11.91
C ILE A 10 -33.75 -17.05 10.75
N LEU A 11 -34.49 -16.29 9.93
CA LEU A 11 -33.90 -15.49 8.85
C LEU A 11 -33.18 -14.22 9.36
N ALA A 12 -33.58 -13.69 10.52
CA ALA A 12 -32.99 -12.50 11.12
C ALA A 12 -31.69 -12.75 11.89
N SER A 13 -31.33 -14.02 12.16
CA SER A 13 -30.12 -14.39 12.90
C SER A 13 -28.91 -14.69 12.01
N GLY A 14 -29.08 -14.72 10.68
CA GLY A 14 -28.02 -15.02 9.70
C GLY A 14 -27.27 -13.81 9.15
N LEU A 15 -27.65 -12.58 9.51
CA LEU A 15 -27.02 -11.35 9.04
C LEU A 15 -26.16 -10.71 10.13
N ALA A 16 -25.33 -11.49 10.80
CA ALA A 16 -24.14 -10.94 11.43
C ALA A 16 -23.12 -10.73 10.31
N ALA A 17 -23.18 -9.59 9.62
CA ALA A 17 -22.03 -9.12 8.87
C ALA A 17 -20.88 -9.05 9.88
N SER A 18 -19.91 -9.97 9.75
CA SER A 18 -18.70 -9.91 10.57
C SER A 18 -17.95 -8.67 10.10
N ALA A 19 -18.10 -7.56 10.83
CA ALA A 19 -17.25 -6.41 10.62
C ALA A 19 -15.81 -6.86 10.83
N GLN A 20 -14.98 -6.79 9.78
CA GLN A 20 -13.54 -7.00 9.94
C GLN A 20 -13.02 -5.93 10.91
N ASN A 21 -12.28 -6.36 11.93
CA ASN A 21 -11.61 -5.44 12.83
C ASN A 21 -10.35 -4.93 12.13
N VAL A 22 -10.41 -3.73 11.55
CA VAL A 22 -9.26 -3.08 10.91
C VAL A 22 -8.31 -2.60 12.00
N ILE A 23 -7.10 -3.17 12.04
CA ILE A 23 -6.06 -2.84 13.04
C ILE A 23 -5.19 -1.68 12.53
N PHE A 24 -5.00 -1.60 11.21
CA PHE A 24 -4.24 -0.57 10.53
C PHE A 24 -4.74 -0.42 9.10
N GLU A 25 -4.80 0.81 8.60
CA GLU A 25 -5.18 1.16 7.25
C GLU A 25 -4.49 2.46 6.86
N GLU A 26 -3.98 2.53 5.64
CA GLU A 26 -3.44 3.74 5.03
C GLU A 26 -3.93 3.81 3.59
N SER A 27 -4.53 4.94 3.22
CA SER A 27 -5.04 5.19 1.87
C SER A 27 -4.15 6.13 1.06
N PHE A 28 -3.16 6.76 1.67
CA PHE A 28 -2.25 7.75 1.09
C PHE A 28 -2.93 9.01 0.52
N ASP A 29 -4.23 9.21 0.75
CA ASP A 29 -5.03 10.34 0.25
C ASP A 29 -4.48 11.72 0.63
N ASN A 30 -3.67 11.77 1.69
CA ASN A 30 -3.01 12.97 2.17
C ASN A 30 -1.49 12.91 2.04
N GLY A 31 -0.99 12.13 1.08
CA GLY A 31 0.42 11.85 0.86
C GLY A 31 0.97 10.75 1.77
N ILE A 32 2.28 10.53 1.70
CA ILE A 32 2.97 9.60 2.63
C ILE A 32 2.99 10.24 4.03
N PRO A 33 2.38 9.61 5.06
CA PRO A 33 2.38 10.18 6.39
C PRO A 33 3.80 10.20 6.97
N HIS A 34 4.14 11.27 7.67
CA HIS A 34 5.42 11.45 8.39
C HIS A 34 5.73 10.40 9.47
N THR A 35 4.79 9.50 9.78
CA THR A 35 5.02 8.33 10.66
C THR A 35 5.61 7.13 9.92
N TRP A 36 5.58 7.15 8.60
CA TRP A 36 6.26 6.18 7.75
C TRP A 36 7.70 6.62 7.52
N ILE A 37 8.57 5.65 7.28
CA ILE A 37 9.98 5.88 6.95
C ILE A 37 10.16 5.55 5.47
N SER A 38 10.70 6.49 4.71
CA SER A 38 11.14 6.29 3.33
C SER A 38 12.67 6.23 3.31
N LEU A 39 13.25 5.18 2.74
CA LEU A 39 14.69 5.02 2.56
C LEU A 39 14.99 4.82 1.08
N ASP A 40 15.90 5.64 0.57
CA ASP A 40 16.58 5.50 -0.71
C ASP A 40 17.89 4.75 -0.42
N GLN A 41 17.90 3.43 -0.66
CA GLN A 41 19.03 2.55 -0.30
C GLN A 41 20.10 2.51 -1.39
N ASP A 42 19.73 2.78 -2.64
CA ASP A 42 20.62 2.87 -3.79
C ASP A 42 21.25 4.27 -3.97
N GLU A 43 20.81 5.26 -3.18
CA GLU A 43 21.34 6.62 -3.08
C GLU A 43 21.27 7.41 -4.41
N ASP A 44 20.27 7.12 -5.25
CA ASP A 44 20.08 7.77 -6.54
C ASP A 44 19.25 9.07 -6.45
N GLY A 45 18.68 9.35 -5.28
CA GLY A 45 17.85 10.51 -4.98
C GLY A 45 16.35 10.31 -5.22
N TYR A 46 15.92 9.13 -5.67
CA TYR A 46 14.54 8.82 -6.03
C TYR A 46 13.93 7.76 -5.11
N GLY A 47 13.47 8.20 -3.93
CA GLY A 47 12.75 7.36 -2.97
C GLY A 47 11.25 7.16 -3.27
N TRP A 48 10.54 6.49 -2.35
CA TRP A 48 9.08 6.47 -2.36
C TRP A 48 8.52 7.89 -2.14
N THR A 49 7.54 8.26 -2.97
CA THR A 49 6.80 9.52 -2.89
C THR A 49 5.30 9.27 -3.07
N ASP A 50 4.46 10.27 -2.88
CA ASP A 50 3.04 10.16 -3.23
C ASP A 50 2.80 10.57 -4.69
N ALA A 51 1.76 10.01 -5.32
CA ALA A 51 1.51 10.23 -6.74
C ALA A 51 1.28 11.71 -7.09
N VAL A 52 0.67 12.49 -6.18
CA VAL A 52 0.46 13.93 -6.41
C VAL A 52 1.80 14.66 -6.47
N THR A 53 2.70 14.41 -5.50
CA THR A 53 4.04 15.00 -5.49
C THR A 53 4.82 14.64 -6.76
N LEU A 54 4.87 13.36 -7.13
CA LEU A 54 5.56 12.91 -8.36
C LEU A 54 5.08 13.66 -9.60
N LEU A 55 3.77 13.85 -9.73
CA LEU A 55 3.16 14.45 -10.91
C LEU A 55 3.33 15.97 -10.95
N THR A 56 3.44 16.63 -9.79
CA THR A 56 3.82 18.05 -9.73
C THR A 56 5.26 18.29 -10.13
N GLU A 57 6.17 17.35 -9.86
CA GLU A 57 7.57 17.45 -10.27
C GLU A 57 7.76 17.20 -11.77
N TRP A 58 6.92 16.35 -12.36
CA TRP A 58 7.02 15.96 -13.77
C TRP A 58 6.18 16.83 -14.73
N ASP A 59 5.48 17.85 -14.23
CA ASP A 59 4.51 18.66 -15.00
C ASP A 59 3.48 17.79 -15.77
N ALA A 60 3.25 16.57 -15.26
CA ALA A 60 2.56 15.48 -15.96
C ALA A 60 1.14 15.26 -15.43
N ILE A 61 0.41 16.36 -15.16
CA ILE A 61 -0.92 16.34 -14.54
C ILE A 61 -1.91 15.40 -15.28
N GLU A 62 -1.75 15.16 -16.58
CA GLU A 62 -2.59 14.23 -17.35
C GLU A 62 -2.39 12.73 -16.98
N ALA A 63 -1.29 12.36 -16.32
CA ALA A 63 -1.04 10.98 -15.88
C ALA A 63 -1.76 10.61 -14.56
N LEU A 64 -2.38 11.57 -13.86
CA LEU A 64 -3.18 11.33 -12.66
C LEU A 64 -4.36 10.37 -12.91
N GLU A 65 -4.94 10.39 -14.12
CA GLU A 65 -6.07 9.51 -14.47
C GLU A 65 -5.62 8.04 -14.66
N ASP A 66 -4.37 7.81 -15.04
CA ASP A 66 -3.80 6.48 -15.28
C ASP A 66 -3.16 5.89 -14.00
N PHE A 67 -2.75 6.75 -13.06
CA PHE A 67 -2.24 6.37 -11.73
C PHE A 67 -3.32 5.99 -10.70
N ALA A 68 -4.59 5.91 -11.11
CA ALA A 68 -5.69 5.49 -10.25
C ALA A 68 -5.57 3.99 -9.91
N VAL A 69 -4.77 3.65 -8.89
CA VAL A 69 -4.59 2.29 -8.39
C VAL A 69 -5.86 1.85 -7.65
N GLY A 70 -6.86 1.36 -8.39
CA GLY A 70 -7.90 0.39 -7.94
C GLY A 70 -8.80 0.73 -6.74
N GLY A 71 -8.55 1.81 -6.02
CA GLY A 71 -9.33 2.38 -4.94
C GLY A 71 -9.42 3.88 -5.19
N ASN A 72 -10.48 4.54 -4.72
CA ASN A 72 -10.76 5.94 -5.03
C ASN A 72 -9.77 6.94 -4.38
N GLY A 73 -8.52 6.55 -4.12
CA GLY A 73 -7.54 7.29 -3.33
C GLY A 73 -6.16 7.38 -3.99
N ASN A 74 -5.32 8.24 -3.41
CA ASN A 74 -3.93 8.45 -3.83
C ASN A 74 -3.07 7.21 -3.52
N ALA A 75 -1.84 7.14 -4.03
CA ALA A 75 -0.95 6.00 -3.81
C ALA A 75 0.46 6.44 -3.44
N ALA A 76 1.18 5.60 -2.70
CA ALA A 76 2.62 5.66 -2.64
C ALA A 76 3.21 5.08 -3.94
N VAL A 77 4.23 5.72 -4.48
CA VAL A 77 4.84 5.43 -5.78
C VAL A 77 6.36 5.39 -5.65
N SER A 78 6.98 4.43 -6.33
CA SER A 78 8.40 4.40 -6.63
C SER A 78 8.56 4.23 -8.15
N ILE A 79 9.66 4.73 -8.70
CA ILE A 79 9.89 4.81 -10.14
C ILE A 79 11.14 4.02 -10.54
N SER A 80 11.08 3.34 -11.68
CA SER A 80 12.22 2.64 -12.29
C SER A 80 12.84 3.42 -13.46
N TYR A 81 12.32 4.60 -13.77
CA TYR A 81 12.85 5.50 -14.78
C TYR A 81 12.39 6.95 -14.53
N THR A 82 13.10 7.90 -15.11
CA THR A 82 12.72 9.33 -15.12
C THR A 82 13.14 10.00 -16.43
N PHE A 83 12.63 11.21 -16.66
CA PHE A 83 13.04 12.07 -17.76
C PHE A 83 13.57 13.40 -17.22
N THR A 84 14.71 13.86 -17.71
CA THR A 84 15.18 15.24 -17.46
C THR A 84 15.57 15.87 -18.80
N ASP A 85 15.00 17.03 -19.13
CA ASP A 85 15.28 17.79 -20.35
C ASP A 85 15.35 16.92 -21.64
N ASP A 86 14.31 16.11 -21.89
CA ASP A 86 14.15 15.15 -23.00
C ASP A 86 15.02 13.87 -22.96
N ASP A 87 15.91 13.72 -21.98
CA ASP A 87 16.71 12.51 -21.82
C ASP A 87 16.01 11.50 -20.90
N TYR A 88 15.94 10.24 -21.35
CA TYR A 88 15.42 9.10 -20.59
C TYR A 88 16.52 8.47 -19.73
N TYR A 89 16.24 8.30 -18.43
CA TYR A 89 17.13 7.69 -17.47
C TYR A 89 16.49 6.46 -16.85
N VAL A 90 17.20 5.33 -16.92
CA VAL A 90 16.82 4.10 -16.21
C VAL A 90 17.37 4.18 -14.79
N LEU A 91 16.52 3.87 -13.81
CA LEU A 91 16.88 3.77 -12.40
C LEU A 91 16.97 2.29 -12.00
N THR A 92 17.58 2.01 -10.85
CA THR A 92 17.70 0.65 -10.31
C THR A 92 17.24 0.63 -8.86
N PRO A 93 15.94 0.91 -8.61
CA PRO A 93 15.46 1.30 -7.30
C PRO A 93 15.67 0.21 -6.25
N ASP A 94 16.26 0.60 -5.11
CA ASP A 94 16.24 -0.12 -3.85
C ASP A 94 15.54 0.77 -2.80
N ASN A 95 14.25 0.97 -3.01
CA ASN A 95 13.46 1.92 -2.25
C ASN A 95 12.59 1.22 -1.21
N TRP A 96 12.71 1.65 0.05
CA TRP A 96 11.95 1.10 1.17
C TRP A 96 10.91 2.09 1.66
N LEU A 97 9.68 1.61 1.85
CA LEU A 97 8.60 2.34 2.53
C LEU A 97 8.13 1.51 3.72
N ILE A 98 8.48 1.96 4.92
CA ILE A 98 8.29 1.22 6.17
C ILE A 98 7.18 1.88 6.98
N SER A 99 6.15 1.11 7.32
CA SER A 99 5.04 1.58 8.15
C SER A 99 5.50 1.92 9.59
N PRO A 100 4.75 2.73 10.34
CA PRO A 100 4.92 2.74 11.79
C PRO A 100 4.70 1.33 12.38
N ALA A 101 5.18 1.10 13.61
CA ALA A 101 4.96 -0.16 14.29
C ALA A 101 3.45 -0.44 14.48
N ILE A 102 2.98 -1.57 13.95
CA ILE A 102 1.58 -2.00 14.04
C ILE A 102 1.44 -3.01 15.19
N ALA A 103 0.53 -2.73 16.13
CA ALA A 103 0.25 -3.64 17.24
C ALA A 103 -0.64 -4.80 16.78
N ILE A 104 -0.04 -5.94 16.45
CA ILE A 104 -0.77 -7.15 16.08
C ILE A 104 -1.33 -7.84 17.34
N PRO A 105 -2.65 -8.15 17.40
CA PRO A 105 -3.25 -8.87 18.51
C PRO A 105 -2.56 -10.23 18.76
N SER A 106 -2.41 -10.61 20.03
CA SER A 106 -1.76 -11.86 20.43
C SER A 106 -2.57 -13.13 20.12
N SER A 107 -3.79 -12.97 19.62
CA SER A 107 -4.70 -14.07 19.27
C SER A 107 -5.57 -13.67 18.08
N GLY A 108 -5.92 -14.66 17.26
CA GLY A 108 -6.66 -14.44 16.01
C GLY A 108 -5.72 -14.41 14.80
N ALA A 109 -6.28 -14.67 13.63
CA ALA A 109 -5.55 -14.47 12.38
C ALA A 109 -5.65 -12.98 11.99
N CYS A 110 -4.54 -12.43 11.50
CA CYS A 110 -4.50 -11.13 10.86
C CYS A 110 -4.18 -11.37 9.38
N GLU A 111 -4.88 -10.65 8.52
CA GLU A 111 -4.65 -10.66 7.07
C GLU A 111 -4.09 -9.30 6.68
N LEU A 112 -3.09 -9.31 5.79
CA LEU A 112 -2.58 -8.12 5.15
C LEU A 112 -3.15 -8.09 3.73
N ALA A 113 -3.71 -6.95 3.34
CA ALA A 113 -4.20 -6.70 2.00
C ALA A 113 -3.68 -5.36 1.51
N TRP A 114 -3.33 -5.28 0.23
CA TRP A 114 -2.86 -4.08 -0.42
C TRP A 114 -3.28 -4.08 -1.89
N TYR A 115 -3.31 -2.90 -2.49
CA TYR A 115 -3.46 -2.73 -3.93
C TYR A 115 -2.10 -2.37 -4.52
N THR A 116 -1.82 -2.88 -5.71
CA THR A 116 -0.60 -2.56 -6.46
C THR A 116 -0.94 -2.47 -7.94
N SER A 117 -0.24 -1.58 -8.63
CA SER A 117 -0.22 -1.48 -10.08
C SER A 117 1.23 -1.34 -10.52
N LEU A 118 1.56 -1.94 -11.65
CA LEU A 118 2.89 -1.92 -12.23
C LEU A 118 2.79 -1.38 -13.65
N SER A 119 3.69 -0.47 -14.01
CA SER A 119 3.72 0.12 -15.35
C SER A 119 4.44 -0.79 -16.35
N PHE A 120 5.44 -1.55 -15.89
CA PHE A 120 6.20 -2.50 -16.68
C PHE A 120 6.19 -3.90 -16.05
N GLU A 121 6.29 -4.95 -16.87
CA GLU A 121 6.29 -6.35 -16.38
C GLU A 121 7.52 -6.66 -15.54
N GLU A 122 8.61 -5.94 -15.78
CA GLU A 122 9.87 -6.04 -15.06
C GLU A 122 9.87 -5.28 -13.72
N ASP A 123 8.91 -4.36 -13.51
CA ASP A 123 8.76 -3.70 -12.21
C ASP A 123 8.21 -4.69 -11.19
N PHE A 124 8.69 -4.61 -9.95
CA PHE A 124 8.18 -5.43 -8.87
C PHE A 124 8.24 -4.70 -7.53
N VAL A 125 7.31 -5.05 -6.65
CA VAL A 125 7.30 -4.67 -5.24
C VAL A 125 7.26 -5.95 -4.42
N SER A 126 8.08 -6.01 -3.38
CA SER A 126 8.05 -7.08 -2.38
C SER A 126 7.56 -6.52 -1.06
N VAL A 127 6.69 -7.26 -0.37
CA VAL A 127 6.16 -6.87 0.94
C VAL A 127 6.82 -7.73 2.01
N TYR A 128 7.43 -7.10 3.01
CA TYR A 128 8.07 -7.78 4.13
C TYR A 128 7.37 -7.44 5.44
N VAL A 129 7.43 -8.36 6.41
CA VAL A 129 6.91 -8.15 7.76
C VAL A 129 7.99 -8.52 8.76
N ALA A 130 8.34 -7.60 9.65
CA ALA A 130 9.34 -7.82 10.69
C ALA A 130 8.88 -7.23 12.04
N THR A 131 9.58 -7.60 13.11
CA THR A 131 9.35 -7.08 14.46
C THR A 131 10.21 -5.84 14.80
N SER A 132 10.89 -5.29 13.81
CA SER A 132 11.70 -4.07 13.88
C SER A 132 11.68 -3.34 12.54
N ASP A 133 12.09 -2.08 12.55
CA ASP A 133 12.15 -1.15 11.41
C ASP A 133 13.51 -1.15 10.66
N ASP A 134 14.37 -2.13 10.93
CA ASP A 134 15.67 -2.31 10.26
C ASP A 134 15.53 -3.13 8.97
N VAL A 135 16.13 -2.64 7.88
CA VAL A 135 16.13 -3.30 6.56
C VAL A 135 16.64 -4.75 6.62
N ASN A 136 17.69 -5.03 7.41
CA ASN A 136 18.20 -6.40 7.52
C ASN A 136 17.20 -7.33 8.24
N ALA A 137 16.40 -6.81 9.16
CA ALA A 137 15.34 -7.59 9.79
C ALA A 137 14.23 -7.95 8.80
N PHE A 138 13.88 -7.06 7.88
CA PHE A 138 12.94 -7.36 6.80
C PHE A 138 13.50 -8.40 5.84
N LEU A 139 14.74 -8.22 5.37
CA LEU A 139 15.42 -9.17 4.46
C LEU A 139 15.68 -10.55 5.09
N ALA A 140 15.64 -10.66 6.42
CA ALA A 140 15.71 -11.94 7.12
C ALA A 140 14.39 -12.75 7.06
N THR A 141 13.31 -12.15 6.52
CA THR A 141 12.01 -12.80 6.35
C THR A 141 11.76 -13.15 4.88
N THR A 142 10.76 -14.00 4.63
CA THR A 142 10.28 -14.25 3.27
C THR A 142 9.24 -13.20 2.92
N PRO A 143 9.33 -12.55 1.74
CA PRO A 143 8.28 -11.66 1.27
C PRO A 143 6.91 -12.37 1.28
N VAL A 144 5.86 -11.62 1.62
CA VAL A 144 4.47 -12.11 1.72
C VAL A 144 3.78 -12.07 0.37
#